data_AF-A0A8H4N0N2-F1
#
_entry.id   AF-A0A8H4N0N2-F1
#
_cell.length_a   1.000
_cell.length_b   1.000
_cell.length_c   1.000
_cell.angle_alpha   90.00
_cell.angle_beta   90.00
_cell.angle_gamma   90.00
#
_symmetry.space_group_name_H-M   'P 1'
#
loop_
_entity.id
_entity.type
_entity.pdbx_description
1 polymer ?
#
loop_
_entity_poly.entity_id
_entity_poly.type
_entity_poly.pdbx_seq_one_letter_code
_entity_poly.pdbx_strand_id
1 'polypeptide(L)'
;MEPVSASIGLAASLVTLIEVAGKSYSALSKFAHRMKHAPKNIQKLCSQVTSLQSLLSIIQGFVDPLRVEDISPELRSLWNSKMSSIRDDLDTLGEQAEKLNLMLNGGTHATWRARLKKVLSDEDIARYKHLLQNYIHDLQLIEAHFKSHKLHDLHLTISAIHTHTEIINKRVESIQPNLKREMKAQFTSLEHVLLRHFEDEDRALDTIRNTGGERHVRRLVNGSLTEVLPSVTVISNPPSVIVIE
;
A
#
# COMPACT_ATOMS: atom_id res chain seq x y z
N MET A 1 6.93 21.01 -18.53
CA MET A 1 7.39 21.61 -17.25
C MET A 1 6.15 21.92 -16.43
N GLU A 2 5.89 21.40 -15.22
CA GLU A 2 6.60 20.46 -14.36
C GLU A 2 5.56 19.75 -13.46
N PRO A 3 5.39 18.43 -13.53
CA PRO A 3 4.63 17.69 -12.54
C PRO A 3 5.33 17.76 -11.16
N VAL A 4 6.63 17.49 -11.09
CA VAL A 4 7.43 17.44 -9.85
C VAL A 4 7.28 18.69 -8.97
N SER A 5 7.24 19.89 -9.56
CA SER A 5 7.08 21.15 -8.82
C SER A 5 5.73 21.25 -8.07
N ALA A 6 4.68 20.61 -8.59
CA ALA A 6 3.36 20.73 -8.01
C ALA A 6 3.09 19.78 -6.85
N SER A 7 3.69 18.58 -6.81
CA SER A 7 3.62 17.70 -5.63
C SER A 7 4.46 18.28 -4.48
N ILE A 8 5.66 18.81 -4.80
CA ILE A 8 6.51 19.52 -3.84
C ILE A 8 5.75 20.74 -3.30
N GLY A 9 5.06 21.50 -4.16
CA GLY A 9 4.22 22.62 -3.75
C GLY A 9 3.08 22.21 -2.82
N LEU A 10 2.40 21.09 -3.11
CA LEU A 10 1.31 20.59 -2.27
C LEU A 10 1.82 20.11 -0.90
N ALA A 11 2.86 19.29 -0.87
CA ALA A 11 3.47 18.80 0.38
C ALA A 11 4.01 19.96 1.24
N ALA A 12 4.72 20.92 0.64
CA ALA A 12 5.20 22.11 1.36
C ALA A 12 4.04 22.95 1.93
N SER A 13 2.95 23.10 1.16
CA SER A 13 1.77 23.83 1.62
C SER A 13 1.04 23.11 2.76
N LEU A 14 0.98 21.77 2.75
CA LEU A 14 0.44 20.97 3.86
C LEU A 14 1.23 21.15 5.14
N VAL A 15 2.56 21.02 5.06
CA VAL A 15 3.45 21.25 6.22
C VAL A 15 3.22 22.65 6.80
N THR A 16 3.13 23.65 5.93
CA THR A 16 2.84 25.03 6.34
C THR A 16 1.49 25.14 7.05
N LEU A 17 0.41 24.54 6.54
CA LEU A 17 -0.89 24.58 7.23
C LEU A 17 -0.87 23.86 8.56
N ILE A 18 -0.20 22.71 8.64
CA ILE A 18 -0.13 21.94 9.88
C ILE A 18 0.59 22.77 10.95
N GLU A 19 1.69 23.43 10.59
CA GLU A 19 2.41 24.33 11.49
C GLU A 19 1.54 25.51 11.92
N VAL A 20 0.86 26.17 10.98
CA VAL A 20 -0.02 27.32 11.26
C VAL A 20 -1.19 26.90 12.15
N ALA A 21 -1.89 25.82 11.82
CA ALA A 21 -2.97 25.27 12.64
C ALA A 21 -2.49 24.92 14.06
N GLY A 22 -1.31 24.32 14.18
CA GLY A 22 -0.69 24.00 15.46
C GLY A 22 -0.36 25.24 16.29
N LYS A 23 0.19 26.29 15.67
CA LYS A 23 0.47 27.59 16.31
C LYS A 23 -0.83 28.24 16.80
N SER A 24 -1.85 28.32 15.95
CA SER A 24 -3.14 28.92 16.28
C SER A 24 -3.87 28.15 17.38
N TYR A 25 -3.83 26.82 17.34
CA TYR A 25 -4.33 25.97 18.42
C TYR A 25 -3.58 26.25 19.74
N SER A 26 -2.26 26.29 19.72
CA SER A 26 -1.44 26.55 20.91
C SER A 26 -1.77 27.91 21.54
N ALA A 27 -1.90 28.96 20.71
CA ALA A 27 -2.29 30.29 21.17
C ALA A 27 -3.69 30.30 21.79
N LEU A 28 -4.68 29.70 21.12
CA LEU A 28 -6.06 29.59 21.62
C LEU A 28 -6.16 28.76 22.89
N SER A 29 -5.44 27.64 22.97
CA SER A 29 -5.42 26.74 24.12
C SER A 29 -4.80 27.42 25.35
N LYS A 30 -3.67 28.11 25.18
CA LYS A 30 -3.06 28.94 26.24
C LYS A 30 -4.03 30.00 26.75
N PHE A 31 -4.76 30.66 25.84
CA PHE A 31 -5.76 31.66 26.19
C PHE A 31 -6.93 31.03 26.97
N ALA A 32 -7.45 29.91 26.48
CA ALA A 32 -8.52 29.16 27.14
C ALA A 32 -8.12 28.69 28.54
N HIS A 33 -6.90 28.18 28.71
CA HIS A 33 -6.41 27.67 30.00
C HIS A 33 -6.27 28.77 31.05
N ARG A 34 -5.85 29.98 30.65
CA ARG A 34 -5.74 31.15 31.54
C ARG A 34 -7.10 31.68 31.99
N MET A 35 -8.18 31.30 31.30
CA MET A 35 -9.54 31.59 31.71
C MET A 35 -10.08 30.46 32.59
N LYS A 36 -10.25 30.73 33.90
CA LYS A 36 -10.83 29.78 34.88
C LYS A 36 -12.14 29.13 34.39
N HIS A 37 -12.91 29.88 33.59
CA HIS A 37 -14.01 29.38 32.75
C HIS A 37 -13.94 30.01 31.36
N ALA A 38 -13.24 29.35 30.42
CA ALA A 38 -13.23 29.76 29.03
C ALA A 38 -14.67 29.77 28.47
N PRO A 39 -15.06 30.78 27.66
CA PRO A 39 -16.33 30.74 26.95
C PRO A 39 -16.46 29.45 26.13
N LYS A 40 -17.64 28.82 26.14
CA LYS A 40 -17.93 27.64 25.32
C LYS A 40 -17.56 27.83 23.86
N ASN A 41 -17.73 29.04 23.32
CA ASN A 41 -17.38 29.34 21.94
C ASN A 41 -15.87 29.27 21.67
N ILE A 42 -15.02 29.71 22.62
CA ILE A 42 -13.56 29.62 22.49
C ILE A 42 -13.11 28.16 22.57
N GLN A 43 -13.69 27.37 23.47
CA GLN A 43 -13.45 25.93 23.53
C GLN A 43 -13.84 25.24 22.22
N LYS A 44 -14.98 25.64 21.62
CA LYS A 44 -15.42 25.13 20.33
C LYS A 44 -14.44 25.51 19.20
N LEU A 45 -13.97 26.75 19.15
CA LEU A 45 -12.92 27.16 18.21
C LEU A 45 -11.65 26.31 18.36
N CYS A 46 -11.18 26.10 19.60
CA CYS A 46 -10.04 25.22 19.86
C CYS A 46 -10.26 23.82 19.26
N SER A 47 -11.42 23.22 19.53
CA SER A 47 -11.75 21.88 19.01
C SER A 47 -11.80 21.84 17.48
N GLN A 48 -12.32 22.88 16.83
CA GLN A 48 -12.39 22.95 15.37
C GLN A 48 -10.99 23.10 14.74
N VAL A 49 -10.11 23.91 15.33
CA VAL A 49 -8.72 24.03 14.87
C VAL A 49 -7.97 22.71 15.06
N THR A 50 -8.18 22.00 16.18
CA THR A 50 -7.60 20.66 16.39
C THR A 50 -8.12 19.65 15.36
N SER A 51 -9.42 19.64 15.07
CA SER A 51 -9.99 18.76 14.04
C SER A 51 -9.40 19.05 12.67
N LEU A 52 -9.22 20.33 12.33
CA LEU A 52 -8.62 20.75 11.08
C LEU A 52 -7.15 20.31 10.99
N GLN A 53 -6.35 20.50 12.05
CA GLN A 53 -4.97 20.01 12.12
C GLN A 53 -4.89 18.49 11.94
N SER A 54 -5.78 17.73 12.57
CA SER A 54 -5.86 16.27 12.43
C SER A 54 -6.16 15.86 10.99
N LEU A 55 -7.11 16.52 10.33
CA LEU A 55 -7.45 16.25 8.93
C LEU A 55 -6.29 16.56 7.98
N LEU A 56 -5.60 17.68 8.19
CA LEU A 56 -4.41 18.02 7.41
C LEU A 56 -3.30 16.97 7.56
N SER A 57 -3.11 16.44 8.78
CA SER A 57 -2.12 15.38 9.04
C SER A 57 -2.51 14.06 8.34
N ILE A 58 -3.81 13.74 8.29
CA ILE A 58 -4.33 12.59 7.54
C ILE A 58 -4.07 12.77 6.04
N ILE A 59 -4.37 13.96 5.50
CA ILE A 59 -4.14 14.29 4.09
C ILE A 59 -2.64 14.22 3.76
N GLN A 60 -1.77 14.70 4.64
CA GLN A 60 -0.33 14.56 4.49
C GLN A 60 0.09 13.08 4.37
N GLY A 61 -0.46 12.20 5.21
CA GLY A 61 -0.20 10.76 5.11
C GLY A 61 -0.65 10.12 3.78
N PHE A 62 -1.61 10.74 3.08
CA PHE A 62 -1.97 10.34 1.71
C PHE A 62 -1.02 10.92 0.67
N VAL A 63 -0.52 12.15 0.86
CA VAL A 63 0.30 12.86 -0.11
C VAL A 63 1.76 12.39 -0.11
N ASP A 64 2.35 12.13 1.06
CA ASP A 64 3.75 11.73 1.19
C ASP A 64 4.16 10.54 0.29
N PRO A 65 3.34 9.49 0.12
CA PRO A 65 3.67 8.37 -0.78
C PRO A 65 3.25 8.57 -2.24
N LEU A 66 2.48 9.62 -2.59
CA LEU A 66 1.94 9.77 -3.94
C LEU A 66 2.97 10.32 -4.92
N ARG A 67 2.93 9.82 -6.15
CA ARG A 67 3.60 10.48 -7.27
C ARG A 67 2.73 11.65 -7.74
N VAL A 68 3.34 12.62 -8.41
CA VAL A 68 2.62 13.83 -8.83
C VAL A 68 1.46 13.46 -9.76
N GLU A 69 1.70 12.47 -10.61
CA GLU A 69 0.79 12.00 -11.64
C GLU A 69 -0.51 11.46 -11.05
N ASP A 70 -0.50 11.08 -9.77
CA ASP A 70 -1.64 10.53 -9.03
C ASP A 70 -2.57 11.65 -8.46
N ILE A 71 -2.16 12.92 -8.58
CA ILE A 71 -2.96 14.06 -8.11
C ILE A 71 -3.75 14.62 -9.28
N SER A 72 -5.07 14.40 -9.25
CA SER A 72 -5.97 14.91 -10.29
C SER A 72 -5.92 16.44 -10.43
N PRO A 73 -6.08 16.99 -11.65
CA PRO A 73 -6.14 18.44 -11.87
C PRO A 73 -7.22 19.14 -11.05
N GLU A 74 -8.37 18.48 -10.89
CA GLU A 74 -9.51 18.98 -10.10
C GLU A 74 -9.14 19.11 -8.62
N LEU A 75 -8.47 18.10 -8.07
CA LEU A 75 -8.01 18.12 -6.68
C LEU A 75 -6.96 19.20 -6.46
N ARG A 76 -6.04 19.37 -7.41
CA ARG A 76 -5.03 20.42 -7.36
C ARG A 76 -5.65 21.82 -7.41
N SER A 77 -6.65 22.01 -8.27
CA SER A 77 -7.40 23.27 -8.37
C SER A 77 -8.12 23.58 -7.06
N LEU A 78 -8.84 22.59 -6.52
CA LEU A 78 -9.54 22.71 -5.24
C LEU A 78 -8.55 23.05 -4.10
N TRP A 79 -7.44 22.31 -4.01
CA TRP A 79 -6.38 22.53 -3.03
C TRP A 79 -5.84 23.96 -3.10
N ASN A 80 -5.36 24.38 -4.28
CA ASN A 80 -4.76 25.69 -4.48
C ASN A 80 -5.74 26.84 -4.21
N SER A 81 -7.03 26.65 -4.53
CA SER A 81 -8.05 27.67 -4.28
C SER A 81 -8.36 27.90 -2.80
N LYS A 82 -8.12 26.90 -1.93
CA LYS A 82 -8.50 26.93 -0.51
C LYS A 82 -7.33 27.17 0.42
N MET A 83 -6.16 26.66 0.05
CA MET A 83 -4.94 26.63 0.85
C MET A 83 -4.53 28.01 1.39
N SER A 84 -4.52 29.05 0.54
CA SER A 84 -4.17 30.40 0.96
C SER A 84 -5.18 30.96 1.96
N SER A 85 -6.47 30.81 1.69
CA SER A 85 -7.52 31.30 2.60
C SER A 85 -7.48 30.59 3.96
N ILE A 86 -7.29 29.27 3.99
CA ILE A 86 -7.17 28.51 5.25
C ILE A 86 -5.97 29.03 6.05
N ARG A 87 -4.82 29.22 5.38
CA ARG A 87 -3.60 29.72 6.01
C ARG A 87 -3.83 31.11 6.61
N ASP A 88 -4.28 32.05 5.80
CA ASP A 88 -4.42 33.46 6.18
C ASP A 88 -5.41 33.62 7.35
N ASP A 89 -6.51 32.87 7.32
CA ASP A 89 -7.52 32.90 8.38
C ASP A 89 -7.01 32.25 9.69
N LEU A 90 -6.26 31.16 9.61
CA LEU A 90 -5.66 30.52 10.77
C LEU A 90 -4.55 31.39 11.38
N ASP A 91 -3.68 31.98 10.56
CA ASP A 91 -2.63 32.91 11.01
C ASP A 91 -3.27 34.10 11.73
N THR A 92 -4.28 34.74 11.12
CA THR A 92 -5.02 35.85 11.72
C THR A 92 -5.66 35.47 13.06
N LEU A 93 -6.29 34.29 13.13
CA LEU A 93 -6.88 33.78 14.37
C LEU A 93 -5.82 33.52 15.45
N GLY A 94 -4.66 33.01 15.05
CA GLY A 94 -3.51 32.79 15.92
C GLY A 94 -2.97 34.09 16.51
N GLU A 95 -2.77 35.10 15.68
CA GLU A 95 -2.33 36.45 16.09
C GLU A 95 -3.31 37.11 17.06
N GLN A 96 -4.62 37.00 16.78
CA GLN A 96 -5.67 37.51 17.67
C GLN A 96 -5.65 36.80 19.03
N ALA A 97 -5.48 35.48 19.04
CA ALA A 97 -5.37 34.69 20.27
C ALA A 97 -4.09 35.04 21.06
N GLU A 98 -2.98 35.30 20.38
CA GLU A 98 -1.73 35.72 21.02
C GLU A 98 -1.83 37.13 21.61
N LYS A 99 -2.45 38.07 20.88
CA LYS A 99 -2.78 39.41 21.39
C LYS A 99 -3.63 39.33 22.65
N LEU A 100 -4.62 38.44 22.68
CA LEU A 100 -5.43 38.19 23.88
C LEU A 100 -4.60 37.62 25.03
N ASN A 101 -3.68 36.69 24.76
CA ASN A 101 -2.77 36.16 25.77
C ASN A 101 -1.88 37.24 26.40
N LEU A 102 -1.32 38.14 25.58
CA LEU A 102 -0.52 39.26 26.04
C LEU A 102 -1.33 40.23 26.90
N MET A 103 -2.58 40.52 26.49
CA MET A 103 -3.48 41.35 27.28
C MET A 103 -3.84 40.73 28.63
N LEU A 104 -3.81 39.41 28.78
CA LEU A 104 -4.03 38.74 30.07
C LEU A 104 -2.79 38.76 30.99
N ASN A 105 -1.58 38.91 30.46
CA ASN A 105 -0.33 38.93 31.23
C ASN A 105 -0.16 40.17 32.13
N GLY A 106 -1.10 41.13 32.15
CA GLY A 106 -0.95 42.38 32.89
C GLY A 106 -2.24 42.94 33.51
N GLY A 107 -3.29 42.15 33.72
CA GLY A 107 -4.49 42.69 34.39
C GLY A 107 -5.36 41.67 35.12
N THR A 108 -6.18 42.19 36.04
CA THR A 108 -7.13 41.43 36.85
C THR A 108 -8.19 40.73 36.00
N HIS A 109 -8.56 39.49 36.39
CA HIS A 109 -9.59 38.68 35.74
C HIS A 109 -10.94 39.38 35.52
N ALA A 110 -11.27 40.44 36.26
CA ALA A 110 -12.53 41.17 36.09
C ALA A 110 -12.73 41.81 34.70
N THR A 111 -11.68 41.96 33.87
CA THR A 111 -11.75 42.69 32.59
C THR A 111 -11.57 41.83 31.33
N TRP A 112 -11.36 40.51 31.46
CA TRP A 112 -11.03 39.68 30.28
C TRP A 112 -12.16 39.62 29.25
N ARG A 113 -13.44 39.67 29.66
CA ARG A 113 -14.58 39.65 28.73
C ARG A 113 -14.60 40.88 27.83
N ALA A 114 -14.30 42.06 28.39
CA ALA A 114 -14.21 43.29 27.61
C ALA A 114 -13.01 43.27 26.66
N ARG A 115 -11.87 42.73 27.10
CA ARG A 115 -10.67 42.54 26.27
C ARG A 115 -10.92 41.54 25.14
N LEU A 116 -11.62 40.44 25.44
CA LEU A 116 -12.07 39.47 24.44
C LEU A 116 -12.91 40.17 23.38
N LYS A 117 -14.00 40.85 23.77
CA LYS A 117 -14.87 41.56 22.82
C LYS A 117 -14.16 42.64 22.00
N LYS A 118 -13.08 43.22 22.51
CA LYS A 118 -12.26 44.21 21.79
C LYS A 118 -11.39 43.59 20.69
N VAL A 119 -10.95 42.34 20.85
CA VAL A 119 -10.06 41.67 19.89
C VAL A 119 -10.81 40.67 19.02
N LEU A 120 -11.80 39.99 19.59
CA LEU A 120 -12.58 38.94 18.97
C LEU A 120 -14.05 39.17 19.38
N SER A 121 -14.78 39.89 18.52
CA SER A 121 -16.20 40.16 18.77
C SER A 121 -17.03 38.85 18.70
N ASP A 122 -18.26 38.90 19.19
CA ASP A 122 -19.16 37.74 19.07
C ASP A 122 -19.45 37.39 17.60
N GLU A 123 -19.40 38.39 16.71
CA GLU A 123 -19.52 38.23 15.25
C GLU A 123 -18.27 37.57 14.64
N ASP A 124 -17.06 37.98 15.05
CA ASP A 124 -15.81 37.34 14.61
C ASP A 124 -15.78 35.87 15.01
N ILE A 125 -16.20 35.56 16.25
CA ILE A 125 -16.28 34.19 16.75
C ILE A 125 -17.26 33.37 15.91
N ALA A 126 -18.44 33.92 15.59
CA ALA A 126 -19.41 33.25 14.74
C ALA A 126 -18.87 33.02 13.32
N ARG A 127 -18.20 34.03 12.74
CA ARG A 127 -17.54 33.94 11.43
C ARG A 127 -16.49 32.84 11.41
N TYR A 128 -15.55 32.81 12.37
CA TYR A 128 -14.52 31.78 12.43
C TYR A 128 -15.09 30.39 12.64
N LYS A 129 -16.15 30.24 13.45
CA LYS A 129 -16.83 28.95 13.61
C LYS A 129 -17.38 28.42 12.30
N HIS A 130 -17.98 29.31 11.49
CA HIS A 130 -18.52 28.96 10.17
C HIS A 130 -17.41 28.66 9.17
N LEU A 131 -16.38 29.51 9.10
CA LEU A 131 -15.22 29.32 8.21
C LEU A 131 -14.50 28.00 8.49
N LEU A 132 -14.14 27.74 9.75
CA LEU A 132 -13.46 26.49 10.14
C LEU A 132 -14.32 25.26 9.83
N GLN A 133 -15.64 25.35 9.99
CA GLN A 133 -16.54 24.25 9.65
C GLN A 133 -16.57 23.99 8.13
N ASN A 134 -16.56 25.04 7.32
CA ASN A 134 -16.46 24.90 5.86
C ASN A 134 -15.11 24.33 5.44
N TYR A 135 -14.01 24.77 6.05
CA TYR A 135 -12.69 24.21 5.78
C TYR A 135 -12.57 22.74 6.17
N ILE A 136 -13.15 22.35 7.30
CA ILE A 136 -13.25 20.93 7.68
C ILE A 136 -13.99 20.15 6.59
N HIS A 137 -15.12 20.67 6.09
CA HIS A 137 -15.87 20.01 5.03
C HIS A 137 -15.08 19.90 3.73
N ASP A 138 -14.44 20.99 3.28
CA ASP A 138 -13.61 21.00 2.07
C ASP A 138 -12.45 19.99 2.18
N LEU A 139 -11.78 19.93 3.34
CA LEU A 139 -10.71 18.97 3.60
C LEU A 139 -11.22 17.52 3.66
N GLN A 140 -12.43 17.28 4.15
CA GLN A 140 -13.04 15.94 4.10
C GLN A 140 -13.33 15.49 2.66
N LEU A 141 -13.73 16.41 1.77
CA LEU A 141 -13.89 16.11 0.35
C LEU A 141 -12.55 15.75 -0.31
N ILE A 142 -11.49 16.51 0.01
CA ILE A 142 -10.12 16.22 -0.43
C ILE A 142 -9.65 14.85 0.08
N GLU A 143 -9.87 14.56 1.36
CA GLU A 143 -9.55 13.26 1.98
C GLU A 143 -10.30 12.11 1.29
N ALA A 144 -11.60 12.29 1.01
CA ALA A 144 -12.42 11.30 0.33
C ALA A 144 -11.92 11.02 -1.10
N HIS A 145 -11.46 12.07 -1.81
CA HIS A 145 -10.87 11.92 -3.13
C HIS A 145 -9.59 11.06 -3.08
N PHE A 146 -8.69 11.31 -2.13
CA PHE A 146 -7.49 10.49 -1.95
C PHE A 146 -7.82 9.04 -1.60
N LYS A 147 -8.82 8.81 -0.74
CA LYS A 147 -9.30 7.45 -0.41
C LYS A 147 -9.85 6.72 -1.63
N SER A 148 -10.66 7.40 -2.44
CA SER A 148 -11.25 6.82 -3.65
C SER A 148 -10.18 6.42 -4.66
N HIS A 149 -9.19 7.29 -4.89
CA HIS A 149 -8.08 6.99 -5.79
C HIS A 149 -7.30 5.75 -5.33
N LYS A 150 -6.94 5.69 -4.04
CA LYS A 150 -6.22 4.54 -3.48
C LYS A 150 -7.00 3.23 -3.61
N LEU A 151 -8.32 3.27 -3.43
CA LEU A 151 -9.19 2.11 -3.63
C LEU A 151 -9.24 1.68 -5.09
N HIS A 152 -9.25 2.63 -6.03
CA HIS A 152 -9.20 2.34 -7.46
C HIS A 152 -7.89 1.64 -7.86
N ASP A 153 -6.74 2.14 -7.40
CA ASP A 153 -5.44 1.54 -7.71
C ASP A 153 -5.30 0.13 -7.13
N LEU A 154 -5.82 -0.09 -5.91
CA LEU A 154 -5.92 -1.41 -5.31
C LEU A 154 -6.79 -2.34 -6.16
N HIS A 155 -7.93 -1.86 -6.66
CA HIS A 155 -8.81 -2.65 -7.53
C HIS A 155 -8.14 -3.03 -8.85
N LEU A 156 -7.40 -2.11 -9.48
CA LEU A 156 -6.63 -2.38 -10.69
C LEU A 156 -5.54 -3.44 -10.44
N THR A 157 -4.83 -3.32 -9.32
CA THR A 157 -3.78 -4.27 -8.91
C THR A 157 -4.36 -5.67 -8.68
N ILE A 158 -5.48 -5.76 -7.96
CA ILE A 158 -6.18 -7.03 -7.72
C ILE A 158 -6.64 -7.65 -9.05
N SER A 159 -7.17 -6.83 -9.96
CA SER A 159 -7.61 -7.29 -11.27
C SER A 159 -6.45 -7.84 -12.09
N ALA A 160 -5.30 -7.16 -12.09
CA ALA A 160 -4.08 -7.63 -12.76
C ALA A 160 -3.58 -8.96 -12.17
N ILE A 161 -3.55 -9.09 -10.84
CA ILE A 161 -3.19 -10.34 -10.15
C ILE A 161 -4.16 -11.47 -10.53
N HIS A 162 -5.45 -11.18 -10.59
CA HIS A 162 -6.47 -12.15 -10.99
C HIS A 162 -6.23 -12.66 -12.41
N THR A 163 -6.04 -11.75 -13.38
CA THR A 163 -5.72 -12.11 -14.77
C THR A 163 -4.44 -12.95 -14.86
N HIS A 164 -3.40 -12.59 -14.11
CA HIS A 164 -2.16 -13.36 -14.10
C HIS A 164 -2.35 -14.77 -13.51
N THR A 165 -3.17 -14.87 -12.46
CA THR A 165 -3.53 -16.16 -11.84
C THR A 165 -4.29 -17.05 -12.82
N GLU A 166 -5.22 -16.50 -13.60
CA GLU A 166 -5.92 -17.24 -14.66
C GLU A 166 -4.97 -17.75 -15.75
N ILE A 167 -4.00 -16.93 -16.16
CA ILE A 167 -2.99 -17.34 -17.15
C ILE A 167 -2.14 -18.49 -16.61
N ILE A 168 -1.70 -18.41 -15.35
CA ILE A 168 -0.96 -19.49 -14.69
C ILE A 168 -1.82 -20.76 -14.65
N ASN A 169 -3.08 -20.67 -14.22
CA ASN A 169 -3.98 -21.83 -14.17
C ASN A 169 -4.14 -22.49 -15.53
N LYS A 170 -4.38 -21.71 -16.60
CA LYS A 170 -4.44 -22.22 -17.98
C LYS A 170 -3.13 -22.91 -18.41
N ARG A 171 -1.98 -22.36 -18.02
CA ARG A 171 -0.67 -23.00 -18.29
C ARG A 171 -0.53 -24.32 -17.55
N VAL A 172 -0.88 -24.36 -16.27
CA VAL A 172 -0.85 -25.60 -15.47
C VAL A 172 -1.76 -26.66 -16.08
N GLU A 173 -2.99 -26.30 -16.43
CA GLU A 173 -3.95 -27.18 -17.11
C GLU A 173 -3.43 -27.69 -18.46
N SER A 174 -2.65 -26.88 -19.19
CA SER A 174 -2.04 -27.30 -20.47
C SER A 174 -0.85 -28.26 -20.30
N ILE A 175 -0.09 -28.13 -19.21
CA ILE A 175 1.11 -28.95 -18.93
C ILE A 175 0.71 -30.31 -18.35
N GLN A 176 -0.29 -30.34 -17.48
CA GLN A 176 -0.74 -31.55 -16.79
C GLN A 176 -1.02 -32.76 -17.72
N PRO A 177 -1.74 -32.63 -18.86
CA PRO A 177 -1.98 -33.76 -19.75
C PRO A 177 -0.74 -34.20 -20.53
N ASN A 178 0.22 -33.29 -20.77
CA ASN A 178 1.48 -33.64 -21.43
C ASN A 178 2.36 -34.45 -20.47
N LEU A 179 2.49 -34.01 -19.22
CA LEU A 179 3.23 -34.73 -18.18
C LEU A 179 2.64 -36.14 -17.96
N LYS A 180 1.31 -36.26 -17.91
CA LYS A 180 0.61 -37.54 -17.78
C LYS A 180 0.86 -38.46 -18.98
N ARG A 181 0.89 -37.93 -20.21
CA ARG A 181 1.19 -38.68 -21.43
C ARG A 181 2.64 -39.17 -21.45
N GLU A 182 3.58 -38.32 -21.07
CA GLU A 182 5.00 -38.64 -21.04
C GLU A 182 5.32 -39.71 -20.00
N MET A 183 4.78 -39.60 -18.78
CA MET A 183 4.88 -40.66 -17.78
C MET A 183 4.34 -41.99 -18.29
N LYS A 184 3.16 -41.98 -18.94
CA LYS A 184 2.58 -43.21 -19.51
C LYS A 184 3.48 -43.83 -20.59
N ALA A 185 4.05 -43.01 -21.47
CA ALA A 185 4.97 -43.47 -22.51
C ALA A 185 6.25 -44.09 -21.91
N GLN A 186 6.80 -43.49 -20.87
CA GLN A 186 7.95 -44.04 -20.14
C GLN A 186 7.62 -45.39 -19.50
N PHE A 187 6.45 -45.52 -18.85
CA PHE A 187 6.01 -46.81 -18.28
C PHE A 187 5.88 -47.90 -19.34
N THR A 188 5.21 -47.61 -20.47
CA THR A 188 5.07 -48.59 -21.57
C THR A 188 6.41 -48.97 -22.20
N SER A 189 7.33 -48.01 -22.34
CA SER A 189 8.70 -48.30 -22.80
C SER A 189 9.44 -49.23 -21.83
N LEU A 190 9.28 -49.00 -20.52
CA LEU A 190 9.93 -49.81 -19.48
C LEU A 190 9.36 -51.23 -19.44
N GLU A 191 8.03 -51.37 -19.58
CA GLU A 191 7.36 -52.67 -19.73
C GLU A 191 7.88 -53.45 -20.95
N HIS A 192 8.03 -52.79 -22.10
CA HIS A 192 8.56 -53.44 -23.30
C HIS A 192 10.01 -53.89 -23.15
N VAL A 193 10.86 -53.11 -22.48
CA VAL A 193 12.25 -53.49 -22.21
C VAL A 193 12.30 -54.69 -21.28
N LEU A 194 11.50 -54.70 -20.21
CA LEU A 194 11.42 -55.82 -19.28
C LEU A 194 10.91 -57.10 -19.97
N LEU A 195 9.84 -57.00 -20.76
CA LEU A 195 9.30 -58.13 -21.51
C LEU A 195 10.34 -58.74 -22.47
N ARG A 196 11.06 -57.92 -23.23
CA ARG A 196 12.15 -58.42 -24.09
C ARG A 196 13.25 -59.08 -23.28
N HIS A 197 13.60 -58.51 -22.13
CA HIS A 197 14.64 -59.09 -21.29
C HIS A 197 14.24 -60.48 -20.77
N PHE A 198 12.98 -60.67 -20.35
CA PHE A 198 12.45 -61.97 -19.96
C PHE A 198 12.38 -62.95 -21.14
N GLU A 199 11.95 -62.49 -22.33
CA GLU A 199 11.93 -63.35 -23.53
C GLU A 199 13.34 -63.80 -23.95
N ASP A 200 14.34 -62.92 -23.86
CA ASP A 200 15.73 -63.24 -24.17
C ASP A 200 16.34 -64.19 -23.10
N GLU A 201 15.94 -64.03 -21.84
CA GLU A 201 16.32 -64.94 -20.75
C GLU A 201 15.70 -66.34 -20.95
N ASP A 202 14.42 -66.43 -21.28
CA ASP A 202 13.74 -67.69 -21.60
C ASP A 202 14.37 -68.39 -22.81
N ARG A 203 14.69 -67.64 -23.88
CA ARG A 203 15.43 -68.20 -25.04
C ARG A 203 16.82 -68.70 -24.66
N ALA A 204 17.53 -67.98 -23.79
CA ALA A 204 18.84 -68.41 -23.31
C ALA A 204 18.73 -69.70 -22.48
N LEU A 205 17.72 -69.80 -21.62
CA LEU A 205 17.43 -71.01 -20.83
C LEU A 205 17.04 -72.20 -21.71
N ASP A 206 16.19 -72.00 -22.72
CA ASP A 206 15.82 -73.04 -23.69
C ASP A 206 17.03 -73.50 -24.52
N THR A 207 17.92 -72.58 -24.87
CA THR A 207 19.17 -72.92 -25.58
C THR A 207 20.09 -73.77 -24.69
N ILE A 208 20.23 -73.42 -23.41
CA ILE A 208 21.00 -74.21 -22.43
C ILE A 208 20.39 -75.61 -22.25
N ARG A 209 19.05 -75.71 -22.22
CA ARG A 209 18.32 -76.98 -22.08
C ARG A 209 18.48 -77.87 -23.31
N ASN A 210 18.47 -77.30 -24.52
CA ASN A 210 18.57 -78.04 -25.78
C ASN A 210 20.01 -78.41 -26.18
N THR A 211 21.02 -77.73 -25.62
CA THR A 211 22.44 -78.00 -25.95
C THR A 211 23.13 -78.97 -25.00
N GLY A 212 22.39 -79.61 -24.08
CA GLY A 212 22.98 -80.55 -23.12
C GLY A 212 23.96 -79.83 -22.21
N GLY A 213 23.41 -79.03 -21.30
CA GLY A 213 24.18 -78.14 -20.44
C GLY A 213 25.27 -78.87 -19.66
N GLU A 214 26.53 -78.49 -19.93
CA GLU A 214 27.58 -78.65 -18.91
C GLU A 214 28.79 -77.72 -19.03
N ARG A 215 28.87 -76.78 -20.00
CA ARG A 215 30.03 -75.87 -20.09
C ARG A 215 29.79 -74.38 -20.29
N HIS A 216 28.56 -73.89 -20.41
CA HIS A 216 28.31 -72.47 -20.76
C HIS A 216 27.81 -71.55 -19.64
N VAL A 217 27.49 -72.09 -18.45
CA VAL A 217 26.79 -71.33 -17.40
C VAL A 217 27.67 -70.29 -16.68
N ARG A 218 29.01 -70.34 -16.79
CA ARG A 218 29.89 -69.38 -16.06
C ARG A 218 30.08 -68.01 -16.70
N ARG A 219 29.67 -67.75 -17.95
CA ARG A 219 29.90 -66.44 -18.59
C ARG A 219 28.72 -65.46 -18.54
N LEU A 220 27.49 -65.93 -18.36
CA LEU A 220 26.30 -65.06 -18.45
C LEU A 220 25.96 -64.35 -17.14
N VAL A 221 26.33 -64.91 -15.99
CA VAL A 221 25.96 -64.33 -14.67
C VAL A 221 26.80 -63.09 -14.31
N ASN A 222 27.95 -62.88 -14.95
CA ASN A 222 28.84 -61.74 -14.64
C ASN A 222 28.63 -60.49 -15.52
N GLY A 223 27.72 -60.52 -16.50
CA GLY A 223 27.58 -59.42 -17.48
C GLY A 223 26.35 -58.54 -17.34
N SER A 224 25.28 -58.97 -16.66
CA SER A 224 23.94 -58.45 -16.99
C SER A 224 23.27 -57.54 -15.95
N LEU A 225 23.93 -57.15 -14.85
CA LEU A 225 23.29 -56.30 -13.83
C LEU A 225 23.90 -54.90 -13.68
N THR A 226 24.97 -54.57 -14.40
CA THR A 226 25.61 -53.23 -14.33
C THR A 226 25.24 -52.28 -15.47
N GLU A 227 24.57 -52.74 -16.53
CA GLU A 227 24.27 -51.88 -17.70
C GLU A 227 22.78 -51.49 -17.87
N VAL A 228 21.88 -51.94 -16.98
CA VAL A 228 20.43 -51.68 -17.11
C VAL A 228 19.89 -50.69 -16.07
N LEU A 229 20.68 -49.68 -15.71
CA LEU A 229 20.14 -48.46 -15.12
C LEU A 229 20.34 -47.33 -16.12
N PRO A 230 19.29 -46.87 -16.83
CA PRO A 230 19.41 -45.59 -17.50
C PRO A 230 19.65 -44.54 -16.41
N SER A 231 20.75 -43.80 -16.53
CA SER A 231 21.02 -42.61 -15.75
C SER A 231 19.75 -41.75 -15.72
N VAL A 232 19.10 -41.69 -14.56
CA VAL A 232 18.08 -40.68 -14.28
C VAL A 232 18.83 -39.37 -14.23
N THR A 233 18.97 -38.72 -15.38
CA THR A 233 19.40 -37.33 -15.45
C THR A 233 18.27 -36.52 -14.83
N VAL A 234 18.39 -36.22 -13.54
CA VAL A 234 17.59 -35.19 -12.89
C VAL A 234 17.91 -33.89 -13.63
N ILE A 235 17.05 -33.49 -14.57
CA ILE A 235 17.07 -32.13 -15.10
C ILE A 235 16.50 -31.25 -14.00
N SER A 236 17.36 -30.89 -13.04
CA SER A 236 17.11 -29.79 -12.12
C SER A 236 17.29 -28.48 -12.88
N ASN A 237 16.26 -28.04 -13.59
CA ASN A 237 16.12 -26.61 -13.90
C ASN A 237 15.50 -25.96 -12.66
N PRO A 238 16.23 -25.14 -11.88
CA PRO A 238 15.59 -24.27 -10.91
C PRO A 238 14.71 -23.26 -11.66
N PRO A 239 13.54 -22.87 -11.11
CA PRO A 239 12.81 -21.74 -11.66
C PRO A 239 13.70 -20.50 -11.53
N SER A 240 13.98 -19.86 -12.66
CA SER A 240 14.60 -18.54 -12.71
C SER A 240 13.80 -17.61 -11.79
N VAL A 241 14.45 -17.20 -10.71
CA VAL A 241 13.99 -16.09 -9.87
C VAL A 241 13.97 -14.86 -10.77
N ILE A 242 12.77 -14.37 -11.08
CA ILE A 242 12.58 -13.04 -11.64
C ILE A 242 12.91 -12.09 -10.48
N VAL A 243 14.12 -11.51 -10.54
CA VAL A 243 14.43 -10.30 -9.78
C VAL A 243 13.71 -9.15 -10.52
N ILE A 244 12.74 -8.55 -9.85
CA ILE A 244 12.15 -7.29 -10.26
C ILE A 244 13.06 -6.20 -9.67
N GLU A 245 13.76 -5.49 -10.54
CA GLU A 245 14.24 -4.12 -10.26
C GLU A 245 13.18 -3.12 -10.73
#